data_AF-A0A524LD07-F1
#
_entry.id   AF-A0A524LD07-F1
#
_cell.length_a   1.000
_cell.length_b   1.000
_cell.length_c   1.000
_cell.angle_alpha   90.00
_cell.angle_beta   90.00
_cell.angle_gamma   90.00
#
_symmetry.space_group_name_H-M   'P 1'
#
loop_
_entity.id
_entity.type
_entity.pdbx_description
1 polymer ?
#
loop_
_entity_poly.entity_id
_entity_poly.type
_entity_poly.pdbx_seq_one_letter_code
_entity_poly.pdbx_strand_id
1 'polypeptide(L)'
;MMMKYLLTMLLSFVLLSSALANDNEEFRSVWVITWEHISAGSTVEENKARVRRILDDLAEANMNAVLWQVRQSGTAYYNSSYEPWGYYAGYQDPGYDPLAYTIEEAHKRGIEVHAWFNVFQTSERNASLVPLPPA
;
A
#
# COMPACT_ATOMS: atom_id res chain seq x y z
N MET A 1 -4.41 25.50 -48.57
CA MET A 1 -5.04 26.29 -47.47
C MET A 1 -6.02 25.47 -46.63
N MET A 2 -6.97 24.74 -47.23
CA MET A 2 -7.99 23.96 -46.50
C MET A 2 -7.43 22.88 -45.55
N MET A 3 -6.37 22.18 -45.95
CA MET A 3 -5.71 21.15 -45.13
C MET A 3 -5.10 21.71 -43.83
N LYS A 4 -4.65 22.97 -43.83
CA LYS A 4 -4.02 23.60 -42.67
C LYS A 4 -5.05 23.87 -41.58
N TYR A 5 -6.22 24.40 -41.95
CA TYR A 5 -7.33 24.64 -41.03
C TYR A 5 -7.94 23.34 -40.49
N LEU A 6 -8.01 22.28 -41.31
CA LEU A 6 -8.47 20.96 -40.85
C LEU A 6 -7.52 20.38 -39.79
N LEU A 7 -6.20 20.49 -40.00
CA LEU A 7 -5.20 20.04 -39.04
C LEU A 7 -5.26 20.86 -37.75
N THR A 8 -5.43 22.18 -37.85
CA THR A 8 -5.59 23.05 -36.68
C THR A 8 -6.86 22.71 -35.92
N MET A 9 -7.99 22.49 -36.60
CA MET A 9 -9.24 22.12 -35.96
C MET A 9 -9.14 20.76 -35.24
N LEU A 10 -8.49 19.77 -35.87
CA LEU A 10 -8.28 18.45 -35.26
C LEU A 10 -7.42 18.57 -33.99
N LEU A 11 -6.34 19.37 -34.05
CA LEU A 11 -5.47 19.62 -32.90
C LEU A 11 -6.19 20.35 -31.77
N SER A 12 -6.99 21.37 -32.09
CA SER A 12 -7.83 22.08 -31.12
C SER A 12 -8.85 21.16 -30.45
N PHE A 13 -9.43 20.23 -31.21
CA PHE A 13 -10.40 19.26 -30.71
C PHE A 13 -9.76 18.25 -29.77
N VAL A 14 -8.56 17.75 -30.08
CA VAL A 14 -7.78 16.88 -29.19
C VAL A 14 -7.44 17.59 -27.88
N LEU A 15 -6.92 18.82 -27.96
CA LEU A 15 -6.57 19.62 -26.77
C LEU A 15 -7.78 19.93 -25.88
N LEU A 16 -8.93 20.26 -26.49
CA LEU A 16 -10.16 20.52 -25.76
C LEU A 16 -10.73 19.26 -25.10
N SER A 17 -10.63 18.11 -25.77
CA SER A 17 -11.09 16.83 -25.22
C SER A 17 -10.23 16.39 -24.03
N SER A 18 -8.91 16.58 -24.08
CA SER A 18 -8.01 16.33 -22.95
C SER A 18 -8.27 17.27 -21.78
N ALA A 19 -8.60 18.54 -22.03
CA ALA A 19 -8.93 19.52 -20.97
C ALA A 19 -10.29 19.26 -20.31
N LEU A 20 -11.20 18.54 -20.99
CA LEU A 20 -12.52 18.16 -20.48
C LEU A 20 -12.55 16.71 -19.96
N ALA A 21 -11.43 15.97 -20.06
CA ALA A 21 -11.32 14.66 -19.47
C ALA A 21 -11.40 14.82 -17.94
N ASN A 22 -12.31 14.08 -17.32
CA ASN A 22 -12.44 14.04 -15.88
C ASN A 22 -11.40 13.04 -15.36
N ASP A 23 -10.52 13.46 -14.46
CA ASP A 23 -9.46 12.63 -13.84
C ASP A 23 -10.03 11.57 -12.87
N ASN A 24 -11.21 11.03 -13.15
CA ASN A 24 -11.77 9.93 -12.39
C ASN A 24 -11.19 8.61 -12.91
N GLU A 25 -9.90 8.42 -12.67
CA GLU A 25 -9.24 7.16 -12.98
C GLU A 25 -9.93 6.02 -12.22
N GLU A 26 -10.20 4.93 -12.94
CA GLU A 26 -10.80 3.73 -12.32
C GLU A 26 -9.89 3.21 -11.22
N PHE A 27 -10.43 3.06 -10.00
CA PHE A 27 -9.70 2.49 -8.87
C PHE A 27 -9.70 0.95 -8.94
N ARG A 28 -8.55 0.36 -9.25
CA ARG A 28 -8.34 -1.09 -9.35
C ARG A 28 -7.37 -1.52 -8.26
N SER A 29 -7.91 -2.10 -7.18
CA SER A 29 -7.13 -2.44 -6.00
C SER A 29 -7.45 -3.79 -5.39
N VAL A 30 -6.51 -4.24 -4.57
CA VAL A 30 -6.59 -5.46 -3.76
C VAL A 30 -6.31 -5.11 -2.29
N TRP A 31 -7.05 -5.75 -1.38
CA TRP A 31 -6.74 -5.70 0.05
C TRP A 31 -5.63 -6.71 0.38
N VAL A 32 -4.58 -6.23 1.03
CA VAL A 32 -3.51 -7.08 1.55
C VAL A 32 -3.50 -7.00 3.07
N ILE A 33 -3.80 -8.13 3.69
CA ILE A 33 -3.81 -8.32 5.15
C ILE A 33 -2.40 -8.60 5.67
N THR A 34 -2.19 -8.28 6.94
CA THR A 34 -0.89 -8.35 7.64
C THR A 34 -0.14 -9.67 7.50
N TRP A 35 -0.83 -10.81 7.62
CA TRP A 35 -0.17 -12.12 7.55
C TRP A 35 0.29 -12.54 6.14
N GLU A 36 -0.07 -11.80 5.10
CA GLU A 36 0.45 -12.03 3.75
C GLU A 36 1.83 -11.40 3.55
N HIS A 37 2.10 -10.28 4.24
CA HIS A 37 3.26 -9.45 3.94
C HIS A 37 4.35 -9.46 5.01
N ILE A 38 4.05 -9.92 6.22
CA ILE A 38 5.05 -10.05 7.29
C ILE A 38 4.82 -11.31 8.13
N SER A 39 5.92 -11.99 8.44
CA SER A 39 5.95 -13.13 9.35
C SER A 39 7.20 -13.09 10.22
N ALA A 40 7.01 -13.29 11.52
CA ALA A 40 8.08 -13.41 12.52
C ALA A 40 8.99 -14.63 12.30
N GLY A 41 8.49 -15.65 11.60
CA GLY A 41 9.25 -16.85 11.25
C GLY A 41 10.10 -16.70 9.98
N SER A 42 10.00 -15.56 9.28
CA SER A 42 10.74 -15.28 8.05
C SER A 42 11.88 -14.30 8.28
N THR A 43 12.93 -14.43 7.48
CA THR A 43 13.99 -13.41 7.43
C THR A 43 13.45 -12.10 6.86
N VAL A 44 14.16 -10.99 7.11
CA VAL A 44 13.83 -9.68 6.53
C VAL A 44 13.67 -9.77 5.01
N GLU A 45 14.58 -10.45 4.35
CA GLU A 45 14.55 -10.53 2.89
C GLU A 45 13.44 -11.44 2.35
N GLU A 46 13.06 -12.48 3.08
CA GLU A 46 11.88 -13.27 2.72
C GLU A 46 10.60 -12.44 2.80
N ASN A 47 10.44 -11.60 3.83
CA ASN A 47 9.30 -10.68 3.95
C ASN A 47 9.33 -9.64 2.82
N LYS A 48 10.48 -9.04 2.54
CA LYS A 48 10.65 -8.11 1.40
C LYS A 48 10.37 -8.76 0.05
N ALA A 49 10.74 -10.03 -0.13
CA ALA A 49 10.44 -10.80 -1.33
C ALA A 49 8.95 -11.10 -1.48
N ARG A 50 8.23 -11.35 -0.37
CA ARG A 50 6.75 -11.45 -0.39
C ARG A 50 6.12 -10.15 -0.87
N VAL A 51 6.53 -9.02 -0.32
CA VAL A 51 6.04 -7.69 -0.74
C VAL A 51 6.26 -7.46 -2.24
N ARG A 52 7.47 -7.71 -2.74
CA ARG A 52 7.77 -7.56 -4.18
C ARG A 52 6.88 -8.47 -5.03
N ARG A 53 6.72 -9.74 -4.64
CA ARG A 53 5.86 -10.70 -5.36
C ARG A 53 4.41 -10.22 -5.42
N ILE A 54 3.85 -9.79 -4.28
CA ILE A 54 2.47 -9.25 -4.23
C ILE A 54 2.35 -8.09 -5.22
N LEU A 55 3.28 -7.14 -5.19
CA LEU A 55 3.24 -5.97 -6.08
C LEU A 55 3.46 -6.32 -7.56
N ASP A 56 4.29 -7.33 -7.86
CA ASP A 56 4.46 -7.86 -9.22
C ASP A 56 3.14 -8.47 -9.73
N ASP A 57 2.46 -9.27 -8.91
CA ASP A 57 1.16 -9.86 -9.24
C ASP A 57 0.10 -8.77 -9.48
N LEU A 58 0.10 -7.71 -8.67
CA LEU A 58 -0.80 -6.56 -8.85
C LEU A 58 -0.52 -5.82 -10.17
N ALA A 59 0.76 -5.62 -10.51
CA ALA A 59 1.16 -4.99 -11.76
C ALA A 59 0.78 -5.84 -12.98
N GLU A 60 0.99 -7.17 -12.91
CA GLU A 60 0.56 -8.11 -13.96
C GLU A 60 -0.96 -8.10 -14.15
N ALA A 61 -1.71 -7.97 -13.06
CA ALA A 61 -3.17 -7.83 -13.08
C ALA A 61 -3.67 -6.41 -13.46
N ASN A 62 -2.77 -5.49 -13.83
CA ASN A 62 -3.10 -4.10 -14.19
C ASN A 62 -3.81 -3.31 -13.06
N MET A 63 -3.52 -3.63 -11.80
CA MET A 63 -3.98 -2.87 -10.63
C MET A 63 -3.19 -1.56 -10.53
N ASN A 64 -3.84 -0.49 -10.03
CA ASN A 64 -3.19 0.81 -9.82
C ASN A 64 -3.08 1.21 -8.35
N ALA A 65 -3.68 0.45 -7.43
CA ALA A 65 -3.59 0.73 -6.00
C ALA A 65 -3.61 -0.55 -5.15
N VAL A 66 -3.16 -0.44 -3.91
CA VAL A 66 -3.24 -1.50 -2.91
C VAL A 66 -3.72 -0.95 -1.58
N LEU A 67 -4.68 -1.64 -0.96
CA LEU A 67 -5.18 -1.34 0.38
C LEU A 67 -4.41 -2.19 1.39
N TRP A 68 -3.38 -1.61 1.97
CA TRP A 68 -2.35 -2.32 2.72
C TRP A 68 -2.59 -2.25 4.22
N GLN A 69 -2.88 -3.38 4.87
CA GLN A 69 -3.13 -3.40 6.30
C GLN A 69 -1.84 -3.11 7.07
N VAL A 70 -1.78 -1.95 7.73
CA VAL A 70 -0.61 -1.49 8.51
C VAL A 70 -0.85 -1.51 10.01
N ARG A 71 -2.12 -1.62 10.41
CA ARG A 71 -2.54 -1.67 11.81
C ARG A 71 -3.70 -2.63 12.00
N GLN A 72 -3.60 -3.47 13.02
CA GLN A 72 -4.73 -4.23 13.55
C GLN A 72 -4.53 -4.50 15.04
N SER A 73 -5.62 -4.74 15.77
CA SER A 73 -5.58 -5.19 17.16
C SER A 73 -4.73 -4.32 18.11
N GLY A 74 -4.62 -3.01 17.82
CA GLY A 74 -3.80 -2.08 18.61
C GLY A 74 -2.29 -2.21 18.41
N THR A 75 -1.86 -2.86 17.34
CA THR A 75 -0.46 -3.03 16.99
C THR A 75 -0.16 -2.57 15.56
N ALA A 76 1.09 -2.14 15.36
CA ALA A 76 1.58 -1.53 14.12
C ALA A 76 2.53 -2.45 13.35
N TYR A 77 2.54 -2.28 12.03
CA TYR A 77 3.43 -2.94 11.07
C TYR A 77 4.20 -1.90 10.25
N TYR A 78 4.63 -0.85 10.94
CA TYR A 78 5.43 0.28 10.49
C TYR A 78 6.13 0.86 11.73
N ASN A 79 7.14 1.71 11.55
CA ASN A 79 7.82 2.31 12.69
C ASN A 79 6.91 3.33 13.38
N SER A 80 6.32 2.95 14.51
CA SER A 80 5.34 3.75 15.25
C SER A 80 5.91 4.19 16.61
N SER A 81 5.76 5.46 16.94
CA SER A 81 6.01 5.97 18.30
C SER A 81 4.82 5.83 19.25
N TYR A 82 3.68 5.33 18.75
CA TYR A 82 2.41 5.28 19.49
C TYR A 82 1.95 3.86 19.80
N GLU A 83 2.25 2.90 18.92
CA GLU A 83 1.75 1.53 19.03
C GLU A 83 2.90 0.53 18.94
N PRO A 84 2.82 -0.58 19.70
CA PRO A 84 3.84 -1.61 19.66
C PRO A 84 3.77 -2.43 18.36
N TRP A 85 4.85 -3.16 18.06
CA TRP A 85 4.87 -4.14 16.98
C TRP A 85 3.89 -5.28 17.23
N GLY A 86 3.22 -5.72 16.17
CA GLY A 86 2.17 -6.74 16.28
C GLY A 86 2.64 -8.18 16.26
N TYR A 87 1.71 -9.09 16.54
CA TYR A 87 1.94 -10.54 16.57
C TYR A 87 2.68 -11.08 15.33
N TYR A 88 2.25 -10.70 14.12
CA TYR A 88 2.89 -11.16 12.87
C TYR A 88 4.32 -10.64 12.65
N ALA A 89 4.74 -9.59 13.36
CA ALA A 89 6.13 -9.13 13.40
C ALA A 89 6.91 -9.77 14.58
N GLY A 90 6.24 -10.57 15.41
CA GLY A 90 6.83 -11.21 16.58
C GLY A 90 6.93 -10.30 17.80
N TYR A 91 6.12 -9.23 17.87
CA TYR A 91 6.16 -8.21 18.92
C TYR A 91 7.50 -7.47 19.06
N GLN A 92 8.33 -7.49 18.01
CA GLN A 92 9.63 -6.83 17.99
C GLN A 92 9.85 -6.13 16.66
N ASP A 93 10.79 -5.19 16.65
CA ASP A 93 11.24 -4.53 15.42
C ASP A 93 11.82 -5.59 14.47
N PRO A 94 11.28 -5.73 13.24
CA PRO A 94 11.80 -6.69 12.27
C PRO A 94 13.14 -6.25 11.65
N GLY A 95 13.70 -5.11 12.06
CA GLY A 95 14.97 -4.55 11.57
C GLY A 95 14.82 -3.66 10.33
N TYR A 96 13.59 -3.31 9.97
CA TYR A 96 13.25 -2.39 8.87
C TYR A 96 11.82 -1.86 9.06
N ASP A 97 11.45 -0.81 8.32
CA ASP A 97 10.06 -0.34 8.25
C ASP A 97 9.32 -1.03 7.09
N PRO A 98 8.33 -1.92 7.36
CA PRO A 98 7.61 -2.64 6.31
C PRO A 98 6.77 -1.73 5.42
N LEU A 99 6.12 -0.70 5.98
CA LEU A 99 5.29 0.23 5.20
C LEU A 99 6.15 1.10 4.29
N ALA A 100 7.25 1.64 4.80
CA ALA A 100 8.16 2.44 3.99
C ALA A 100 8.71 1.63 2.80
N TYR A 101 9.09 0.37 3.04
CA TYR A 101 9.54 -0.53 1.97
C TYR A 101 8.45 -0.84 0.95
N THR A 102 7.22 -1.11 1.39
CA THR A 102 6.08 -1.33 0.48
C THR A 102 5.81 -0.10 -0.38
N ILE A 103 5.84 1.11 0.19
CA ILE A 103 5.66 2.37 -0.56
C ILE A 103 6.73 2.51 -1.65
N GLU A 104 8.00 2.29 -1.31
CA GLU A 104 9.09 2.39 -2.27
C GLU A 104 8.92 1.39 -3.44
N GLU A 105 8.61 0.14 -3.15
CA GLU A 105 8.44 -0.90 -4.16
C GLU A 105 7.17 -0.74 -5.01
N ALA A 106 6.08 -0.27 -4.40
CA ALA A 106 4.82 -0.03 -5.11
C ALA A 106 4.96 1.13 -6.10
N HIS A 107 5.61 2.22 -5.68
CA HIS A 107 5.84 3.38 -6.54
C HIS A 107 6.73 3.07 -7.75
N LYS A 108 7.68 2.13 -7.62
CA LYS A 108 8.47 1.62 -8.78
C LYS A 108 7.59 0.99 -9.87
N ARG A 109 6.39 0.54 -9.51
CA ARG A 109 5.40 -0.10 -10.40
C ARG A 109 4.22 0.80 -10.75
N GLY A 110 4.22 2.06 -10.28
CA GLY A 110 3.08 2.97 -10.47
C GLY A 110 1.84 2.57 -9.66
N ILE A 111 2.01 1.86 -8.54
CA ILE A 111 0.93 1.43 -7.66
C ILE A 111 0.85 2.37 -6.47
N GLU A 112 -0.32 2.94 -6.21
CA GLU A 112 -0.60 3.72 -5.00
C GLU A 112 -0.73 2.82 -3.76
N VAL A 113 -0.20 3.26 -2.62
CA VAL A 113 -0.36 2.55 -1.34
C VAL A 113 -1.34 3.30 -0.45
N HIS A 114 -2.46 2.66 -0.16
CA HIS A 114 -3.49 3.16 0.74
C HIS A 114 -3.38 2.42 2.08
N ALA A 115 -2.87 3.10 3.10
CA ALA A 115 -2.66 2.50 4.42
C ALA A 115 -4.00 2.20 5.11
N TRP A 116 -4.29 0.93 5.36
CA TRP A 116 -5.52 0.46 5.98
C TRP A 116 -5.32 0.18 7.48
N PHE A 117 -6.21 0.76 8.27
CA PHE A 117 -6.27 0.65 9.72
C PHE A 117 -7.57 -0.02 10.17
N ASN A 118 -7.49 -1.05 11.00
CA ASN A 118 -8.62 -1.43 11.85
C ASN A 118 -8.62 -0.54 13.08
N VAL A 119 -9.63 0.33 13.26
CA VAL A 119 -9.57 1.47 14.21
C VAL A 119 -9.87 1.09 15.67
N PHE A 120 -10.94 0.34 15.94
CA PHE A 120 -11.42 0.14 17.33
C PHE A 120 -10.97 -1.17 17.98
N GLN A 121 -10.49 -2.14 17.19
CA GLN A 121 -10.06 -3.41 17.71
C GLN A 121 -8.70 -3.27 18.39
N THR A 122 -8.64 -3.52 19.69
CA THR A 122 -7.42 -3.46 20.51
C THR A 122 -7.12 -4.78 21.25
N SER A 123 -7.94 -5.82 21.06
CA SER A 123 -7.73 -7.12 21.68
C SER A 123 -7.01 -8.08 20.73
N GLU A 124 -5.77 -8.42 21.04
CA GLU A 124 -5.10 -9.58 20.47
C GLU A 124 -5.42 -10.85 21.28
N ARG A 125 -5.38 -12.02 20.63
CA ARG A 125 -5.74 -13.32 21.24
C ARG A 125 -4.90 -13.66 22.48
N ASN A 126 -3.74 -13.01 22.67
CA ASN A 126 -2.82 -13.15 23.81
C ASN A 126 -2.47 -11.79 24.42
N ALA A 127 -3.47 -11.07 24.94
CA ALA A 127 -3.31 -9.76 25.58
C ALA A 127 -2.30 -9.72 26.76
N SER A 128 -1.91 -10.87 27.31
CA SER A 128 -0.94 -10.98 28.41
C SER A 128 0.53 -10.78 28.01
N LEU A 129 0.85 -10.65 26.72
CA LEU A 129 2.23 -10.51 26.23
C LEU A 129 2.60 -9.08 25.80
N VAL A 130 1.65 -8.14 25.75
CA VAL A 130 1.91 -6.76 25.35
C VAL A 130 1.93 -5.87 26.60
N PRO A 131 3.09 -5.32 27.00
CA PRO A 131 3.15 -4.36 28.10
C PRO A 131 2.31 -3.14 27.73
N LEU A 132 1.38 -2.74 28.61
CA LEU A 132 0.68 -1.46 28.45
C LEU A 132 1.70 -0.32 28.50
N PRO A 133 1.59 0.70 27.64
CA PRO A 133 2.41 1.89 27.77
C PRO A 133 2.19 2.53 29.16
N PRO A 134 3.23 3.15 29.74
CA PRO A 134 3.10 3.83 31.01
C PRO A 134 2.05 4.95 30.94
N ALA A 135 1.26 5.08 32.01
CA ALA A 135 0.22 6.10 32.18
C ALA A 135 0.81 7.50 32.40
#